data_AF-A0A8T6G4P1-F1
#
_entry.id   AF-A0A8T6G4P1-F1
#
_cell.length_a   1.000
_cell.length_b   1.000
_cell.length_c   1.000
_cell.angle_alpha   90.00
_cell.angle_beta   90.00
_cell.angle_gamma   90.00
#
_symmetry.space_group_name_H-M   'P 1'
#
loop_
_entity.id
_entity.type
_entity.pdbx_description
1 polymer ?
#
loop_
_entity_poly.entity_id
_entity_poly.type
_entity_poly.pdbx_seq_one_letter_code
_entity_poly.pdbx_strand_id
1 'polypeptide(L)' 'MLRKFSVRNFRCLRKLDIEPLARVNLIVGENNVGKTALL' A
#
# COMPACT_ATOMS: atom_id res chain seq x y z
N MET A 1 1.18 6.18 15.53
CA MET A 1 1.71 5.19 14.58
C MET A 1 0.58 4.73 13.69
N LEU A 2 0.79 4.66 12.37
CA LEU A 2 -0.24 4.23 11.42
C LEU A 2 -0.56 2.74 11.66
N ARG A 3 -1.83 2.40 11.89
CA ARG A 3 -2.28 1.02 12.18
C ARG A 3 -2.97 0.36 10.99
N LYS A 4 -3.49 1.17 10.08
CA LYS A 4 -4.18 0.76 8.87
C LYS A 4 -3.94 1.80 7.78
N PHE A 5 -3.97 1.36 6.53
CA PHE A 5 -3.90 2.21 5.36
C PHE A 5 -4.98 1.77 4.38
N SER A 6 -5.81 2.71 3.94
CA SER A 6 -6.88 2.45 2.97
C SER A 6 -6.85 3.53 1.90
N VAL A 7 -6.90 3.11 0.65
CA VAL A 7 -6.96 4.02 -0.49
C VAL A 7 -7.93 3.50 -1.55
N ARG A 8 -8.63 4.42 -2.21
CA ARG A 8 -9.54 4.13 -3.32
C ARG A 8 -9.25 5.11 -4.46
N ASN A 9 -9.21 4.60 -5.68
CA ASN A 9 -9.03 5.36 -6.91
C ASN A 9 -7.82 6.32 -6.89
N PHE A 10 -6.68 5.88 -6.35
CA PHE A 10 -5.45 6.67 -6.32
C PHE A 10 -4.41 6.09 -7.27
N ARG A 11 -4.04 6.86 -8.30
CA ARG A 11 -3.11 6.41 -9.35
C ARG A 11 -3.56 5.05 -9.93
N CYS A 12 -2.70 4.04 -9.90
CA CYS A 12 -3.00 2.68 -10.34
C CYS A 12 -3.69 1.81 -9.27
N LEU A 13 -3.89 2.33 -8.05
CA LEU A 13 -4.55 1.62 -6.94
C LEU A 13 -6.05 1.91 -6.95
N ARG A 14 -6.85 1.02 -7.55
CA ARG A 14 -8.33 1.12 -7.55
C ARG A 14 -8.91 0.98 -6.14
N LYS A 15 -8.43 -0.01 -5.38
CA LYS A 15 -8.77 -0.23 -3.97
C LYS A 15 -7.62 -0.99 -3.33
N LEU A 16 -7.12 -0.50 -2.20
CA LEU A 16 -6.12 -1.17 -1.39
C LEU A 16 -6.41 -0.90 0.08
N ASP A 17 -6.50 -1.97 0.86
CA ASP A 17 -6.69 -1.95 2.31
C ASP A 17 -5.55 -2.78 2.92
N ILE A 18 -4.76 -2.16 3.79
CA ILE A 18 -3.65 -2.80 4.52
C ILE A 18 -3.92 -2.65 6.01
N GLU A 19 -4.21 -3.77 6.66
CA GLU A 19 -4.40 -3.87 8.11
C GLU A 19 -4.03 -5.30 8.55
N PRO A 20 -3.27 -5.48 9.65
CA PRO A 20 -2.63 -4.45 10.46
C PRO A 20 -1.31 -3.96 9.87
N LEU A 21 -0.98 -2.69 10.09
CA LEU A 21 0.37 -2.18 9.92
C LEU A 21 1.18 -2.38 11.20
N ALA A 22 2.31 -3.06 11.06
CA ALA A 22 3.29 -3.21 12.12
C ALA A 22 4.33 -2.08 12.08
N ARG A 23 5.29 -2.09 13.02
CA ARG A 23 6.41 -1.13 13.04
C ARG A 23 7.28 -1.25 11.78
N VAL A 24 7.36 -2.46 11.22
CA VAL A 24 8.07 -2.76 9.97
C VAL A 24 7.11 -3.56 9.09
N ASN A 25 6.94 -3.14 7.84
CA ASN A 25 6.12 -3.82 6.84
C ASN A 25 6.98 -3.96 5.57
N LEU A 26 7.01 -5.15 4.98
CA LEU A 26 7.74 -5.42 3.74
C LEU A 26 6.74 -5.41 2.58
N ILE A 27 6.97 -4.52 1.61
CA ILE A 27 6.15 -4.41 0.39
C ILE A 27 7.02 -4.82 -0.79
N VAL A 28 6.65 -5.91 -1.47
CA VAL A 28 7.38 -6.48 -2.62
C VAL A 28 6.46 -6.62 -3.84
N GLY A 29 7.05 -6.86 -4.99
CA GLY A 29 6.34 -7.05 -6.27
C GLY A 29 7.21 -6.67 -7.46
N GLU A 30 6.75 -6.98 -8.66
CA GLU A 30 7.45 -6.67 -9.91
C GLU A 30 7.52 -5.17 -10.19
N ASN A 31 8.36 -4.74 -11.14
CA ASN A 31 8.45 -3.34 -11.52
C ASN A 31 7.11 -2.84 -12.10
N ASN A 32 6.80 -1.55 -11.86
CA ASN A 32 5.60 -0.89 -12.36
C ASN A 32 4.24 -1.39 -11.82
N VAL A 33 4.21 -2.31 -10.84
CA VAL A 33 2.94 -2.82 -10.26
C VAL A 33 2.26 -1.86 -9.27
N GLY A 34 2.77 -0.64 -9.10
CA GLY A 34 2.19 0.36 -8.19
C GLY A 34 2.81 0.45 -6.80
N LYS A 35 3.97 -0.18 -6.55
CA LYS A 35 4.69 -0.04 -5.26
C LYS A 35 5.01 1.41 -4.91
N THR A 36 5.43 2.22 -5.87
CA THR A 36 5.67 3.68 -5.69
C THR A 36 4.39 4.47 -5.46
N ALA A 37 3.21 3.94 -5.80
CA ALA A 37 1.93 4.57 -5.44
C ALA A 37 1.54 4.33 -3.98
N LEU A 38 2.21 3.40 -3.29
CA LEU A 38 2.02 3.10 -1.86
C LEU A 38 3.04 3.83 -0.96
N LEU A 39 4.14 4.34 -1.52
CA LEU A 39 5.17 5.14 -0.83
C LEU A 39 4.89 6.64 -1.00
#